data_AF-A0A1J4V5W2-F1
#
_entry.id   AF-A0A1J4V5W2-F1
#
_cell.length_a   1.000
_cell.length_b   1.000
_cell.length_c   1.000
_cell.angle_alpha   90.00
_cell.angle_beta   90.00
_cell.angle_gamma   90.00
#
_symmetry.space_group_name_H-M   'P 1'
#
loop_
_entity.id
_entity.type
_entity.pdbx_description
1 polymer ?
#
loop_
_entity_poly.entity_id
_entity_poly.type
_entity_poly.pdbx_seq_one_letter_code
_entity_poly.pdbx_strand_id
1 'polypeptide(L)'
;MFDKIWPVLHILIPLLLILISITAIYLLYKIWTIDHNELKEYQDLVQIVKDTNKGGFDACRRCEHDPRVKKEILFTKDNSLKSCYSVHSYVLFNLFGFY
;
A
#
# COMPACT_ATOMS: atom_id res chain seq x y z
N MET A 1 -11.24 17.57 -39.44
CA MET A 1 -11.66 17.39 -38.02
C MET A 1 -10.45 17.22 -37.10
N PHE A 2 -9.37 16.56 -37.55
CA PHE A 2 -8.09 16.47 -36.84
C PHE A 2 -7.36 17.82 -36.63
N ASP A 3 -7.49 18.79 -37.55
CA ASP A 3 -6.78 20.08 -37.47
C ASP A 3 -7.16 20.95 -36.27
N LYS A 4 -8.36 20.76 -35.71
CA LYS A 4 -8.83 21.48 -34.51
C LYS A 4 -8.44 20.80 -33.20
N ILE A 5 -8.10 19.51 -33.26
CA ILE A 5 -7.80 18.66 -32.10
C ILE A 5 -6.30 18.69 -31.78
N TRP A 6 -5.46 18.78 -32.82
CA TRP A 6 -4.00 18.88 -32.72
C TRP A 6 -3.47 20.01 -31.79
N PRO A 7 -3.93 21.28 -31.91
CA PRO A 7 -3.45 22.34 -31.01
C PRO A 7 -3.90 22.14 -29.56
N VAL A 8 -5.07 21.53 -29.36
CA VAL A 8 -5.61 21.25 -28.02
C VAL A 8 -4.78 20.18 -27.32
N LEU A 9 -4.38 19.11 -28.03
CA LEU A 9 -3.48 18.08 -27.52
C LEU A 9 -2.09 18.60 -27.18
N HIS A 10 -1.53 19.48 -28.01
CA HIS A 10 -0.22 20.08 -27.75
C HIS A 10 -0.17 20.95 -26.50
N ILE A 11 -1.30 21.46 -26.01
CA ILE A 11 -1.40 22.21 -24.76
C ILE A 11 -1.72 21.27 -23.59
N LEU A 12 -2.63 20.30 -23.78
CA LEU A 12 -3.04 19.37 -22.73
C LEU A 12 -1.92 18.43 -22.28
N ILE A 13 -1.15 17.88 -23.22
CA ILE A 13 -0.05 16.95 -22.91
C ILE A 13 0.99 17.58 -21.98
N PRO A 14 1.57 18.76 -22.26
CA PRO A 14 2.56 19.36 -21.37
C PRO A 14 1.96 19.77 -20.01
N LEU A 15 0.72 20.25 -19.97
CA LEU A 15 0.01 20.51 -18.71
C LEU A 15 -0.10 19.25 -17.84
N LEU A 16 -0.46 18.14 -18.46
CA LEU A 16 -0.60 16.84 -17.80
C LEU A 16 0.76 16.33 -17.33
N LEU A 17 1.84 16.52 -18.11
CA LEU A 17 3.20 16.20 -17.69
C LEU A 17 3.69 17.05 -16.51
N ILE A 18 3.36 18.35 -16.47
CA ILE A 18 3.67 19.22 -15.32
C ILE A 18 2.94 18.72 -14.08
N LEU A 19 1.65 18.41 -14.19
CA LEU A 19 0.85 17.88 -13.08
C LEU A 19 1.43 16.55 -12.56
N ILE A 20 1.80 15.63 -13.45
CA ILE A 20 2.46 14.38 -13.10
C ILE A 20 3.79 14.66 -12.38
N SER A 21 4.59 15.60 -12.88
CA SER A 21 5.89 15.94 -12.30
C SER A 21 5.76 16.52 -10.89
N ILE A 22 4.82 17.45 -10.68
CA ILE A 22 4.53 18.02 -9.35
C ILE A 22 4.08 16.91 -8.39
N THR A 23 3.19 16.03 -8.86
CA THR A 23 2.70 14.89 -8.06
C THR A 23 3.84 13.94 -7.70
N ALA A 24 4.72 13.62 -8.65
CA ALA A 24 5.87 12.76 -8.41
C ALA A 24 6.86 13.37 -7.40
N ILE A 25 7.17 14.66 -7.52
CA ILE A 25 8.03 15.37 -6.57
C ILE A 25 7.41 15.37 -5.17
N TYR A 26 6.09 15.62 -5.07
CA TYR A 26 5.38 15.57 -3.80
C TYR A 26 5.43 14.17 -3.15
N LEU A 27 5.21 13.11 -3.93
CA LEU A 27 5.31 11.74 -3.45
C LEU A 27 6.74 11.39 -3.00
N LEU A 28 7.77 11.82 -3.76
CA LEU A 28 9.18 11.62 -3.39
C LEU A 28 9.54 12.36 -2.10
N TYR A 29 9.09 13.60 -1.94
CA TYR A 29 9.26 14.35 -0.70
C TYR A 29 8.63 13.62 0.48
N LYS A 30 7.38 13.14 0.32
CA LYS A 30 6.69 12.37 1.34
C LYS A 30 7.45 11.10 1.72
N ILE A 31 7.94 10.32 0.74
CA ILE A 31 8.78 9.13 0.97
C ILE A 31 10.04 9.49 1.78
N TRP A 32 10.69 10.60 1.44
CA TRP A 32 11.91 11.04 2.12
C TRP A 32 11.64 11.44 3.58
N THR A 33 10.50 12.07 3.85
CA THR A 33 10.15 12.58 5.17
C THR A 33 9.50 11.55 6.10
N ILE A 34 9.34 10.30 5.67
CA ILE A 34 8.75 9.26 6.51
C ILE A 34 9.60 9.05 7.76
N ASP A 35 8.95 9.03 8.92
CA ASP A 35 9.61 8.67 10.17
C ASP A 35 10.13 7.23 10.08
N HIS A 36 11.43 7.07 10.29
CA HIS A 36 12.08 5.76 10.23
C HIS A 36 11.52 4.79 11.27
N ASN A 37 11.00 5.28 12.40
CA ASN A 37 10.36 4.44 13.41
C ASN A 37 9.02 3.89 12.90
N GLU A 38 8.17 4.73 12.30
CA GLU A 38 6.91 4.29 11.71
C GLU A 38 7.12 3.31 10.56
N LEU A 39 8.14 3.55 9.73
CA LEU A 39 8.50 2.64 8.64
C LEU A 39 8.94 1.28 9.18
N LYS A 40 9.73 1.26 10.26
CA LYS A 40 10.17 0.04 10.92
C LYS A 40 8.99 -0.72 11.54
N GLU A 41 8.08 -0.02 12.22
CA GLU A 41 6.87 -0.65 12.77
C GLU A 41 6.00 -1.27 11.68
N TYR A 42 5.84 -0.59 10.54
CA TYR A 42 5.12 -1.15 9.40
C TYR A 42 5.81 -2.39 8.83
N GLN A 43 7.14 -2.36 8.67
CA GLN A 43 7.92 -3.51 8.21
C GLN A 43 7.81 -4.70 9.17
N ASP A 44 7.89 -4.44 10.48
CA ASP A 44 7.73 -5.45 11.51
C ASP A 44 6.32 -6.07 11.46
N LEU A 45 5.27 -5.26 11.27
CA LEU A 45 3.90 -5.72 11.11
C LEU A 45 3.74 -6.61 9.87
N VAL A 46 4.28 -6.19 8.72
CA VAL A 46 4.27 -6.97 7.48
C VAL A 46 5.00 -8.30 7.67
N GLN A 47 6.13 -8.29 8.38
CA GLN A 47 6.89 -9.50 8.67
C GLN A 47 6.12 -10.46 9.57
N ILE A 48 5.47 -9.98 10.63
CA ILE A 48 4.62 -10.79 11.52
C ILE A 48 3.46 -11.43 10.72
N VAL A 49 2.80 -10.67 9.84
CA VAL A 49 1.74 -11.18 8.97
C VAL A 49 2.27 -12.28 8.05
N LYS A 50 3.45 -12.08 7.45
CA LYS A 50 4.11 -13.07 6.59
C LYS A 50 4.43 -14.35 7.35
N ASP A 51 4.92 -14.24 8.58
CA ASP A 51 5.27 -15.40 9.40
C ASP A 51 4.03 -16.13 9.94
N THR A 52 2.94 -15.40 10.19
CA THR A 52 1.64 -15.98 10.48
C THR A 52 1.12 -16.82 9.32
N ASN A 53 1.20 -16.30 8.08
CA ASN A 53 0.75 -17.02 6.88
C ASN A 53 1.60 -18.27 6.57
N LYS A 54 2.83 -18.35 7.10
CA LYS A 54 3.68 -19.54 7.06
C LYS A 54 3.33 -20.58 8.14
N GLY A 55 2.45 -20.26 9.10
CA GLY A 55 2.04 -21.16 10.17
C GLY A 55 2.73 -20.92 11.52
N GLY A 56 3.34 -19.74 11.74
CA GLY A 56 3.91 -19.38 13.04
C GLY A 56 2.82 -19.14 14.10
N PHE A 57 2.79 -19.97 15.14
CA PHE A 57 1.76 -19.91 16.20
C PHE A 57 1.79 -18.61 17.01
N ASP A 58 2.97 -18.15 17.43
CA ASP A 58 3.12 -16.90 18.19
C ASP A 58 2.81 -15.66 17.36
N ALA A 59 3.11 -15.70 16.06
CA ALA A 59 2.79 -14.63 15.12
C ALA A 59 1.26 -14.52 14.90
N CYS A 60 0.58 -15.67 14.79
CA CYS A 60 -0.87 -15.74 14.69
C CYS A 60 -1.56 -15.06 15.87
N ARG A 61 -1.11 -15.35 17.10
CA ARG A 61 -1.67 -14.71 18.30
C ARG A 61 -1.50 -13.19 18.28
N ARG A 62 -0.35 -12.68 17.82
CA ARG A 62 -0.14 -11.23 17.69
C ARG A 62 -1.05 -10.59 16.64
N CYS A 63 -1.25 -11.27 15.51
CA CYS A 63 -2.15 -10.78 14.46
C CYS A 63 -3.62 -10.76 14.88
N GLU A 64 -4.09 -11.72 15.70
CA GLU A 64 -5.50 -11.77 16.12
C GLU A 64 -5.91 -10.62 17.04
N HIS A 65 -4.95 -9.99 17.72
CA HIS A 65 -5.20 -8.87 18.62
C HIS A 65 -4.89 -7.50 18.01
N ASP A 66 -4.32 -7.44 16.79
CA ASP A 66 -3.93 -6.16 16.16
C ASP A 66 -5.00 -5.65 15.18
N PRO A 67 -5.66 -4.50 15.44
CA PRO A 67 -6.70 -3.93 14.57
C PRO A 67 -6.16 -3.47 13.20
N ARG A 68 -4.84 -3.41 13.03
CA ARG A 68 -4.16 -3.08 11.76
C ARG A 68 -4.08 -4.28 10.83
N VAL A 69 -4.40 -5.48 11.30
CA VAL A 69 -4.34 -6.73 10.55
C VAL A 69 -5.75 -7.21 10.20
N LYS A 70 -5.98 -7.44 8.91
CA LYS A 70 -7.20 -8.05 8.36
C LYS A 70 -7.03 -9.56 8.28
N LYS A 71 -8.01 -10.30 8.80
CA LYS A 71 -8.09 -11.76 8.69
C LYS A 71 -9.11 -12.14 7.61
N GLU A 72 -8.71 -12.99 6.68
CA GLU A 72 -9.56 -13.53 5.63
C GLU A 72 -9.44 -15.07 5.61
N ILE A 73 -10.53 -15.74 5.23
CA ILE A 73 -10.53 -17.19 5.06
C ILE A 73 -10.48 -17.46 3.56
N LEU A 74 -9.42 -18.13 3.11
CA LEU A 74 -9.23 -18.49 1.71
C LEU A 74 -9.43 -20.00 1.56
N PHE A 75 -10.17 -20.36 0.51
CA PHE A 75 -10.23 -21.73 0.04
C PHE A 75 -8.98 -22.01 -0.80
N THR A 76 -8.14 -22.93 -0.35
CA THR A 76 -6.99 -23.39 -1.11
C THR A 76 -7.43 -24.37 -2.20
N LYS A 77 -6.61 -24.51 -3.25
CA LYS A 77 -6.87 -25.40 -4.39
C LYS A 77 -7.12 -26.86 -3.98
N ASP A 78 -6.62 -27.26 -2.82
CA ASP A 78 -6.78 -28.60 -2.25
C ASP A 78 -8.08 -28.77 -1.43
N ASN A 79 -9.06 -27.87 -1.61
CA ASN A 79 -10.31 -27.85 -0.84
C ASN A 79 -10.15 -27.69 0.68
N SER A 80 -8.97 -27.24 1.11
CA SER A 80 -8.65 -26.92 2.49
C SER A 80 -9.00 -25.46 2.80
N LEU A 81 -9.35 -25.19 4.06
CA LEU A 81 -9.57 -23.85 4.56
C LEU A 81 -8.27 -23.33 5.18
N LYS A 82 -7.77 -22.19 4.69
CA LYS A 82 -6.61 -21.51 5.26
C LYS A 82 -6.95 -20.09 5.66
N SER A 83 -6.66 -19.72 6.90
CA SER A 83 -6.69 -18.33 7.35
C SER A 83 -5.50 -17.56 6.77
N CYS A 84 -5.78 -16.48 6.06
CA CYS A 84 -4.80 -15.54 5.53
C CYS A 84 -4.91 -14.22 6.28
N TYR A 85 -3.76 -13.66 6.64
CA TYR A 85 -3.67 -12.37 7.30
C TYR A 85 -3.03 -11.36 6.33
N SER A 86 -3.48 -10.11 6.37
CA SER A 86 -2.96 -9.00 5.57
C SER A 86 -2.97 -7.72 6.39
N VAL A 87 -2.07 -6.78 6.09
CA VAL A 87 -2.09 -5.44 6.72
C VAL A 87 -3.14 -4.58 6.01
N HIS A 88 -3.95 -3.85 6.77
CA HIS A 88 -4.91 -2.92 6.18
C HIS A 88 -4.21 -1.81 5.38
N SER A 89 -4.78 -1.43 4.24
CA SER A 89 -4.23 -0.40 3.35
C SER A 89 -4.12 0.98 4.01
N TYR A 90 -5.02 1.33 4.94
CA TYR A 90 -4.96 2.60 5.68
C TYR A 90 -3.68 2.74 6.51
N VAL A 91 -3.09 1.62 6.96
CA VAL A 91 -1.85 1.63 7.74
C VAL A 91 -0.69 2.12 6.88
N LEU A 92 -0.65 1.70 5.61
CA LEU A 92 0.31 2.18 4.63
C LEU A 92 0.04 3.65 4.29
N PHE A 93 -1.22 4.07 4.13
CA PHE A 93 -1.55 5.47 3.83
C PHE A 93 -1.18 6.42 4.98
N ASN A 94 -1.43 6.02 6.22
CA ASN A 94 -1.02 6.76 7.42
C ASN A 94 0.50 6.99 7.45
N LEU A 95 1.30 6.01 7.03
CA LEU A 95 2.76 6.13 6.93
C LEU A 95 3.20 7.29 6.03
N PHE A 96 2.45 7.56 4.96
CA PHE A 96 2.72 8.68 4.05
C PHE A 96 1.98 9.97 4.46
N GLY A 97 1.30 9.96 5.61
CA GLY A 97 0.51 11.08 6.12
C GLY A 97 -0.75 11.36 5.30
N PHE A 98 -1.35 10.33 4.72
CA PHE A 98 -2.69 10.36 4.14
C PHE A 98 -3.66 9.74 5.16
N TYR A 99 -4.47 10.59 5.83
CA TYR A 99 -5.47 10.20 6.84
C TYR A 99 -6.84 9.95 6.21
#